data_AF-A0A417JVR0-F1
#
_entry.id   AF-A0A417JVR0-F1
#
_cell.length_a   1.000
_cell.length_b   1.000
_cell.length_c   1.000
_cell.angle_alpha   90.00
_cell.angle_beta   90.00
_cell.angle_gamma   90.00
#
_symmetry.space_group_name_H-M   'P 1'
#
loop_
_entity.id
_entity.type
_entity.pdbx_description
1 polymer ?
#
loop_
_entity_poly.entity_id
_entity_poly.type
_entity_poly.pdbx_seq_one_letter_code
_entity_poly.pdbx_strand_id
1 'polypeptide(L)'
;MPNHEFVEAAIGTIRGKGNQSTHTQYLGGFDLEDFDKVVDGLFDMLSYLLINYFEKYKFGSRNDVLYSFSMLPPIIRYKVLSFLYIKYPDNISVIDKLVLATMKALSVDEAKEWIEREKNILIKMGTVKEKAINEIAEKEGIEVAEFIRNSSPANMYILCKMKILKVEDIVNSRGRLYTDFESALPYYKSRGILIGDDLETTEFNDIMNFLYMGRKEKIREISNENNPYVILNCIL
;
A
#
# COMPACT_ATOMS: atom_id res chain seq x y z
N MET A 1 -5.38 23.32 4.04
CA MET A 1 -4.34 22.27 3.96
C MET A 1 -4.57 21.48 2.68
N PRO A 2 -3.55 21.07 1.92
CA PRO A 2 -3.75 20.22 0.76
C PRO A 2 -4.53 18.95 1.12
N ASN A 3 -5.45 18.54 0.24
CA ASN A 3 -6.24 17.32 0.37
C ASN A 3 -7.10 17.23 1.66
N HIS A 4 -7.47 18.38 2.27
CA HIS A 4 -8.24 18.40 3.52
C HIS A 4 -9.62 17.74 3.39
N GLU A 5 -10.22 17.77 2.20
CA GLU A 5 -11.56 17.20 1.96
C GLU A 5 -11.61 15.70 2.29
N PHE A 6 -10.52 14.98 2.02
CA PHE A 6 -10.38 13.56 2.36
C PHE A 6 -10.49 13.31 3.87
N VAL A 7 -9.86 14.17 4.68
CA VAL A 7 -9.87 14.07 6.15
C VAL A 7 -11.15 14.61 6.74
N GLU A 8 -11.67 15.71 6.20
CA GLU A 8 -12.92 16.33 6.66
C GLU A 8 -14.10 15.38 6.47
N ALA A 9 -14.15 14.65 5.35
CA ALA A 9 -15.13 13.60 5.13
C ALA A 9 -15.01 12.49 6.19
N ALA A 10 -13.79 12.01 6.45
CA ALA A 10 -13.52 10.98 7.45
C ALA A 10 -13.93 11.42 8.88
N ILE A 11 -13.53 12.62 9.30
CA ILE A 11 -13.92 13.22 10.58
C ILE A 11 -15.44 13.42 10.65
N GLY A 12 -16.05 13.86 9.54
CA GLY A 12 -17.49 14.04 9.42
C GLY A 12 -18.26 12.75 9.71
N THR A 13 -17.83 11.64 9.10
CA THR A 13 -18.40 10.30 9.32
C THR A 13 -18.26 9.86 10.78
N ILE A 14 -17.05 9.94 11.33
CA ILE A 14 -16.78 9.51 12.71
C ILE A 14 -17.59 10.34 13.71
N ARG A 15 -17.58 11.67 13.57
CA ARG A 15 -18.31 12.57 14.46
C ARG A 15 -19.81 12.37 14.34
N GLY A 16 -20.33 12.23 13.11
CA GLY A 16 -21.76 12.03 12.88
C GLY A 16 -22.26 10.77 13.58
N LYS A 17 -21.58 9.64 13.37
CA LYS A 17 -21.95 8.36 13.97
C LYS A 17 -21.68 8.31 15.48
N GLY A 18 -20.56 8.83 15.95
CA GLY A 18 -20.25 8.91 17.38
C GLY A 18 -21.26 9.76 18.17
N ASN A 19 -21.72 10.87 17.60
CA ASN A 19 -22.75 11.71 18.22
C ASN A 19 -24.12 11.00 18.26
N GLN A 20 -24.49 10.26 17.21
CA GLN A 20 -25.74 9.48 17.18
C GLN A 20 -25.77 8.43 18.30
N SER A 21 -24.64 7.77 18.57
CA SER A 21 -24.53 6.69 19.58
C SER A 21 -24.48 7.18 21.03
N THR A 22 -24.27 8.48 21.27
CA THR A 22 -24.15 9.07 22.63
C THR A 22 -25.41 9.85 23.03
N HIS A 23 -26.32 10.12 22.09
CA HIS A 23 -27.58 10.79 22.38
C HIS A 23 -28.56 9.84 23.08
N THR A 24 -28.83 10.11 24.36
CA THR A 24 -29.78 9.38 25.22
C THR A 24 -31.22 9.31 24.71
N GLN A 25 -31.58 10.09 23.68
CA GLN A 25 -32.89 10.09 23.03
C GLN A 25 -32.95 9.30 21.72
N TYR A 26 -31.80 8.84 21.19
CA TYR A 26 -31.77 7.98 20.01
C TYR A 26 -31.90 6.52 20.46
N LEU A 27 -33.07 5.92 20.16
CA LEU A 27 -33.39 4.53 20.51
C LEU A 27 -33.03 3.53 19.40
N GLY A 28 -32.47 4.01 18.28
CA GLY A 28 -31.97 3.16 17.20
C GLY A 28 -30.68 2.46 17.64
N GLY A 29 -30.57 1.16 17.36
CA GLY A 29 -29.36 0.40 17.65
C GLY A 29 -28.18 0.88 16.79
N PHE A 30 -26.99 0.88 17.36
CA PHE A 30 -25.75 1.00 16.59
C PHE A 30 -25.44 -0.38 16.00
N ASP A 31 -25.63 -0.52 14.70
CA ASP A 31 -25.44 -1.80 14.01
C ASP A 31 -24.00 -1.99 13.53
N LEU A 32 -23.74 -3.16 12.94
CA LEU A 32 -22.42 -3.51 12.42
C LEU A 32 -22.00 -2.62 11.24
N GLU A 33 -22.97 -2.18 10.41
CA GLU A 33 -22.68 -1.32 9.27
C GLU A 33 -22.20 0.06 9.71
N ASP A 34 -22.82 0.60 10.76
CA ASP A 34 -22.42 1.85 11.38
C ASP A 34 -21.04 1.75 12.05
N PHE A 35 -20.73 0.62 12.68
CA PHE A 35 -19.39 0.34 13.18
C PHE A 35 -18.35 0.32 12.06
N ASP A 36 -18.62 -0.41 10.98
CA ASP A 36 -17.70 -0.55 9.85
C ASP A 36 -17.42 0.79 9.17
N LYS A 37 -18.44 1.66 9.03
CA LYS A 37 -18.26 3.02 8.51
C LYS A 37 -17.35 3.88 9.39
N VAL A 38 -17.45 3.76 10.71
CA VAL A 38 -16.57 4.49 11.64
C VAL A 38 -15.14 3.97 11.54
N VAL A 39 -14.96 2.64 11.47
CA VAL A 39 -13.63 2.03 11.29
C VAL A 39 -13.02 2.43 9.95
N ASP A 40 -13.81 2.46 8.87
CA ASP A 40 -13.32 2.87 7.55
C ASP A 40 -12.90 4.34 7.54
N GLY A 41 -13.70 5.23 8.17
CA GLY A 41 -13.33 6.62 8.36
C GLY A 41 -12.05 6.78 9.20
N LEU A 42 -11.83 5.94 10.21
CA LEU A 42 -10.57 5.94 10.95
C LEU A 42 -9.40 5.53 10.04
N PHE A 43 -9.57 4.52 9.19
CA PHE A 43 -8.56 4.13 8.22
C PHE A 43 -8.26 5.22 7.19
N ASP A 44 -9.25 6.01 6.79
CA ASP A 44 -9.02 7.20 5.97
C ASP A 44 -8.17 8.23 6.71
N MET A 45 -8.48 8.55 7.97
CA MET A 45 -7.66 9.46 8.77
C MET A 45 -6.20 8.98 8.90
N LEU A 46 -5.98 7.69 9.15
CA LEU A 46 -4.63 7.13 9.24
C LEU A 46 -3.91 7.16 7.88
N SER A 47 -4.63 6.84 6.80
CA SER A 47 -4.10 6.88 5.44
C SER A 47 -3.71 8.29 5.02
N TYR A 48 -4.42 9.32 5.49
CA TYR A 48 -4.12 10.71 5.17
C TYR A 48 -2.71 11.15 5.60
N LEU A 49 -2.22 10.66 6.75
CA LEU A 49 -0.86 10.98 7.20
C LEU A 49 0.17 10.58 6.14
N LEU A 50 0.00 9.40 5.55
CA LEU A 50 0.85 8.88 4.49
C LEU A 50 0.58 9.57 3.15
N ILE A 51 -0.66 9.92 2.84
CA ILE A 51 -0.99 10.71 1.65
C ILE A 51 -0.24 12.05 1.70
N ASN A 52 -0.32 12.77 2.83
CA ASN A 52 0.37 14.04 3.01
C ASN A 52 1.90 13.88 2.90
N TYR A 53 2.44 12.80 3.48
CA TYR A 53 3.86 12.44 3.27
C TYR A 53 4.19 12.27 1.79
N PHE A 54 3.43 11.48 1.02
CA PHE A 54 3.73 11.19 -0.38
C PHE A 54 3.43 12.34 -1.35
N GLU A 55 2.64 13.31 -0.92
CA GLU A 55 2.44 14.59 -1.60
C GLU A 55 3.67 15.48 -1.50
N LYS A 56 4.41 15.38 -0.39
CA LYS A 56 5.68 16.06 -0.17
C LYS A 56 6.85 15.30 -0.80
N TYR A 57 6.87 13.98 -0.66
CA TYR A 57 7.92 13.09 -1.15
C TYR A 57 7.36 12.10 -2.16
N LYS A 58 7.73 12.29 -3.44
CA LYS A 58 7.15 11.52 -4.55
C LYS A 58 7.19 10.01 -4.31
N PHE A 59 6.02 9.37 -4.30
CA PHE A 59 5.92 7.91 -4.18
C PHE A 59 6.78 7.20 -5.24
N GLY A 60 7.67 6.31 -4.78
CA GLY A 60 8.60 5.57 -5.62
C GLY A 60 9.98 6.22 -5.83
N SER A 61 10.26 7.37 -5.19
CA SER A 61 11.60 7.95 -5.17
C SER A 61 12.62 7.13 -4.37
N ARG A 62 12.14 6.37 -3.38
CA ARG A 62 12.95 5.69 -2.37
C ARG A 62 12.48 4.26 -2.11
N ASN A 63 13.36 3.29 -2.36
CA ASN A 63 13.04 1.87 -2.26
C ASN A 63 12.87 1.38 -0.81
N ASP A 64 13.63 1.95 0.12
CA ASP A 64 13.52 1.69 1.56
C ASP A 64 12.16 2.16 2.10
N VAL A 65 11.70 3.35 1.71
CA VAL A 65 10.35 3.86 2.02
C VAL A 65 9.28 2.93 1.45
N LEU A 66 9.38 2.53 0.17
CA LEU A 66 8.42 1.58 -0.43
C LEU A 66 8.38 0.22 0.29
N TYR A 67 9.54 -0.25 0.75
CA TYR A 67 9.67 -1.49 1.50
C TYR A 67 8.99 -1.39 2.86
N SER A 68 9.28 -0.34 3.61
CA SER A 68 8.64 -0.10 4.91
C SER A 68 7.14 0.16 4.78
N PHE A 69 6.71 0.98 3.81
CA PHE A 69 5.30 1.21 3.50
C PHE A 69 4.56 -0.10 3.24
N SER A 70 5.22 -1.09 2.62
CA SER A 70 4.61 -2.40 2.37
C SER A 70 4.23 -3.13 3.67
N MET A 71 4.87 -2.83 4.81
CA MET A 71 4.57 -3.44 6.12
C MET A 71 3.23 -2.99 6.70
N LEU A 72 2.62 -1.91 6.19
CA LEU A 72 1.30 -1.48 6.61
C LEU A 72 0.21 -2.51 6.25
N PRO A 73 -0.89 -2.57 7.01
CA PRO A 73 -2.06 -3.37 6.65
C PRO A 73 -2.49 -3.11 5.20
N PRO A 74 -2.89 -4.14 4.43
CA PRO A 74 -3.29 -3.97 3.05
C PRO A 74 -4.31 -2.87 2.80
N ILE A 75 -5.30 -2.71 3.68
CA ILE A 75 -6.36 -1.71 3.53
C ILE A 75 -5.83 -0.27 3.58
N ILE A 76 -4.88 0.04 4.48
CA ILE A 76 -4.24 1.35 4.55
C ILE A 76 -3.45 1.61 3.28
N ARG A 77 -2.67 0.62 2.81
CA ARG A 77 -1.90 0.75 1.57
C ARG A 77 -2.81 1.01 0.38
N TYR A 78 -3.93 0.28 0.29
CA TYR A 78 -4.92 0.43 -0.77
C TYR A 78 -5.51 1.85 -0.80
N LYS A 79 -5.94 2.39 0.34
CA LYS A 79 -6.49 3.75 0.44
C LYS A 79 -5.49 4.81 -0.02
N VAL A 80 -4.25 4.76 0.47
CA VAL A 80 -3.17 5.68 0.07
C VAL A 80 -2.89 5.58 -1.43
N LEU A 81 -2.71 4.36 -1.95
CA LEU A 81 -2.37 4.14 -3.37
C LEU A 81 -3.52 4.49 -4.31
N SER A 82 -4.77 4.27 -3.91
CA SER A 82 -5.94 4.65 -4.70
C SER A 82 -6.02 6.16 -4.84
N PHE A 83 -5.80 6.90 -3.74
CA PHE A 83 -5.70 8.35 -3.78
C PHE A 83 -4.58 8.82 -4.71
N LEU A 84 -3.37 8.27 -4.54
CA LEU A 84 -2.22 8.64 -5.35
C LEU A 84 -2.41 8.30 -6.83
N TYR A 85 -3.10 7.20 -7.17
CA TYR A 85 -3.36 6.82 -8.56
C TYR A 85 -4.31 7.80 -9.25
N ILE A 86 -5.37 8.23 -8.56
CA ILE A 86 -6.30 9.24 -9.09
C ILE A 86 -5.55 10.52 -9.46
N LYS A 87 -4.57 10.92 -8.63
CA LYS A 87 -3.82 12.16 -8.82
C LYS A 87 -2.62 12.04 -9.76
N TYR A 88 -1.93 10.91 -9.73
CA TYR A 88 -0.71 10.63 -10.48
C TYR A 88 -0.85 9.32 -11.27
N PRO A 89 -1.77 9.26 -12.25
CA PRO A 89 -2.10 8.03 -12.97
C PRO A 89 -0.95 7.51 -13.83
N ASP A 90 0.11 8.30 -14.07
CA ASP A 90 1.33 7.93 -14.80
C ASP A 90 2.47 7.42 -13.90
N ASN A 91 2.24 7.33 -12.59
CA ASN A 91 3.23 6.83 -11.66
C ASN A 91 3.24 5.29 -11.63
N ILE A 92 4.18 4.71 -12.38
CA ILE A 92 4.44 3.26 -12.45
C ILE A 92 4.54 2.61 -11.06
N SER A 93 5.25 3.23 -10.10
CA SER A 93 5.40 2.67 -8.76
C SER A 93 4.08 2.62 -7.99
N VAL A 94 3.20 3.60 -8.20
CA VAL A 94 1.85 3.61 -7.61
C VAL A 94 1.01 2.49 -8.19
N ILE A 95 0.96 2.36 -9.52
CA ILE A 95 0.21 1.29 -10.22
C ILE A 95 0.69 -0.09 -9.77
N ASP A 96 2.02 -0.28 -9.75
CA ASP A 96 2.66 -1.54 -9.39
C ASP A 96 2.32 -2.00 -7.96
N LYS A 97 2.26 -1.06 -7.02
CA LYS A 97 1.89 -1.35 -5.64
C LYS A 97 0.38 -1.41 -5.44
N LEU A 98 -0.40 -0.65 -6.21
CA LEU A 98 -1.86 -0.57 -6.10
C LEU A 98 -2.49 -1.92 -6.43
N VAL A 99 -2.12 -2.55 -7.56
CA VAL A 99 -2.66 -3.87 -7.92
C VAL A 99 -2.46 -4.89 -6.80
N LEU A 100 -1.28 -4.90 -6.17
CA LEU A 100 -0.95 -5.79 -5.06
C LEU A 100 -1.70 -5.44 -3.76
N ALA A 101 -1.96 -4.16 -3.52
CA ALA A 101 -2.75 -3.71 -2.38
C ALA A 101 -4.22 -4.08 -2.55
N THR A 102 -4.80 -3.84 -3.73
CA THR A 102 -6.17 -4.23 -4.10
C THR A 102 -6.40 -5.71 -3.88
N MET A 103 -5.51 -6.57 -4.39
CA MET A 103 -5.60 -8.02 -4.17
C MET A 103 -5.63 -8.41 -2.69
N LYS A 104 -4.78 -7.77 -1.88
CA LYS A 104 -4.55 -8.16 -0.48
C LYS A 104 -5.56 -7.51 0.46
N ALA A 105 -6.16 -6.39 0.08
CA ALA A 105 -7.15 -5.66 0.88
C ALA A 105 -8.56 -6.14 0.55
N LEU A 106 -8.87 -6.24 -0.74
CA LEU A 106 -10.20 -6.55 -1.24
C LEU A 106 -10.25 -8.02 -1.69
N SER A 107 -9.94 -8.30 -2.96
CA SER A 107 -9.89 -9.65 -3.50
C SER A 107 -9.05 -9.71 -4.78
N VAL A 108 -8.75 -10.92 -5.23
CA VAL A 108 -8.12 -11.16 -6.52
C VAL A 108 -9.01 -10.67 -7.66
N ASP A 109 -10.33 -10.88 -7.57
CA ASP A 109 -11.29 -10.50 -8.59
C ASP A 109 -11.38 -8.97 -8.73
N GLU A 110 -11.41 -8.25 -7.60
CA GLU A 110 -11.36 -6.78 -7.58
C GLU A 110 -10.10 -6.24 -8.27
N ALA A 111 -8.96 -6.90 -8.09
CA ALA A 111 -7.73 -6.53 -8.78
C ALA A 111 -7.79 -6.85 -10.30
N LYS A 112 -8.38 -7.98 -10.68
CA LYS A 112 -8.61 -8.34 -12.10
C LYS A 112 -9.54 -7.32 -12.78
N GLU A 113 -10.64 -6.97 -12.13
CA GLU A 113 -11.59 -5.96 -12.60
C GLU A 113 -10.96 -4.58 -12.73
N TRP A 114 -10.16 -4.16 -11.73
CA TRP A 114 -9.43 -2.90 -11.78
C TRP A 114 -8.48 -2.83 -12.99
N ILE A 115 -7.70 -3.90 -13.26
CA ILE A 115 -6.81 -3.93 -14.43
C ILE A 115 -7.59 -3.83 -15.74
N GLU A 116 -8.72 -4.55 -15.88
CA GLU A 116 -9.51 -4.50 -17.10
C GLU A 116 -10.15 -3.13 -17.32
N ARG A 117 -10.61 -2.47 -16.25
CA ARG A 117 -11.13 -1.10 -16.31
C ARG A 117 -10.06 -0.10 -16.77
N GLU A 118 -8.84 -0.20 -16.26
CA GLU A 118 -7.74 0.73 -16.55
C GLU A 118 -6.92 0.34 -17.81
N LYS A 119 -7.28 -0.76 -18.48
CA LYS A 119 -6.53 -1.37 -19.58
C LYS A 119 -6.06 -0.41 -20.66
N ASN A 120 -6.91 0.51 -21.08
CA ASN A 120 -6.60 1.47 -22.15
C ASN A 120 -5.43 2.41 -21.79
N ILE A 121 -5.25 2.68 -20.50
CA ILE A 121 -4.15 3.48 -19.97
C ILE A 121 -2.92 2.58 -19.80
N LEU A 122 -3.09 1.42 -19.16
CA LEU A 122 -2.01 0.52 -18.78
C LEU A 122 -1.25 -0.09 -19.98
N ILE A 123 -1.92 -0.34 -21.11
CA ILE A 123 -1.28 -0.87 -22.33
C ILE A 123 -0.33 0.16 -22.96
N LYS A 124 -0.62 1.46 -22.80
CA LYS A 124 0.21 2.55 -23.37
C LYS A 124 1.42 2.89 -22.50
N MET A 125 1.48 2.34 -21.29
CA MET A 125 2.51 2.65 -20.31
C MET A 125 3.58 1.57 -20.29
N GLY A 126 4.82 1.97 -20.53
CA GLY A 126 5.99 1.11 -20.32
C GLY A 126 6.15 0.73 -18.84
N THR A 127 6.85 -0.37 -18.58
CA THR A 127 7.10 -0.88 -17.24
C THR A 127 8.31 -0.25 -16.54
N VAL A 128 9.23 0.31 -17.33
CA VAL A 128 10.41 1.01 -16.84
C VAL A 128 10.48 2.38 -17.50
N LYS A 129 10.82 3.42 -16.72
CA LYS A 129 11.01 4.77 -17.26
C LYS A 129 12.36 4.85 -17.97
N GLU A 130 12.42 5.55 -19.09
CA GLU A 130 13.65 5.76 -19.85
C GLU A 130 14.78 6.34 -18.98
N LYS A 131 14.43 7.28 -18.09
CA LYS A 131 15.36 7.84 -17.12
C LYS A 131 16.00 6.77 -16.22
N ALA A 132 15.22 5.80 -15.75
CA ALA A 132 15.73 4.72 -14.90
C ALA A 132 16.67 3.80 -15.69
N ILE A 133 16.36 3.50 -16.95
CA ILE A 133 17.28 2.74 -17.82
C ILE A 133 18.59 3.50 -18.03
N ASN A 134 18.55 4.81 -18.25
CA ASN A 134 19.76 5.63 -18.41
C ASN A 134 20.60 5.64 -17.12
N GLU A 135 19.96 5.80 -15.96
CA GLU A 135 20.65 5.77 -14.66
C GLU A 135 21.30 4.39 -14.39
N ILE A 136 20.67 3.29 -14.82
CA ILE A 136 21.25 1.94 -14.75
C ILE A 136 22.42 1.81 -15.73
N ALA A 137 22.28 2.29 -16.97
CA ALA A 137 23.34 2.24 -17.96
C ALA A 137 24.61 2.96 -17.49
N GLU A 138 24.45 4.09 -16.80
CA GLU A 138 25.55 4.85 -16.21
C GLU A 138 26.22 4.13 -15.03
N LYS A 139 25.44 3.45 -14.18
CA LYS A 139 25.94 2.82 -12.94
C LYS A 139 26.43 1.38 -13.12
N GLU A 140 25.71 0.60 -13.90
CA GLU A 140 25.85 -0.86 -14.03
C GLU A 140 26.22 -1.29 -15.46
N GLY A 141 26.22 -0.36 -16.41
CA GLY A 141 26.60 -0.60 -17.81
C GLY A 141 25.41 -0.80 -18.75
N ILE A 142 25.64 -0.48 -20.03
CA ILE A 142 24.62 -0.52 -21.09
C ILE A 142 24.02 -1.91 -21.26
N GLU A 143 24.84 -2.96 -21.22
CA GLU A 143 24.38 -4.35 -21.40
C GLU A 143 23.36 -4.76 -20.31
N VAL A 144 23.59 -4.37 -19.05
CA VAL A 144 22.67 -4.64 -17.94
C VAL A 144 21.36 -3.87 -18.13
N ALA A 145 21.46 -2.59 -18.52
CA ALA A 145 20.32 -1.73 -18.78
C ALA A 145 19.42 -2.25 -19.92
N GLU A 146 20.04 -2.72 -21.01
CA GLU A 146 19.35 -3.36 -22.13
C GLU A 146 18.74 -4.71 -21.75
N PHE A 147 19.45 -5.52 -20.96
CA PHE A 147 18.91 -6.77 -20.44
C PHE A 147 17.65 -6.55 -19.62
N ILE A 148 17.63 -5.55 -18.73
CA ILE A 148 16.44 -5.19 -17.94
C ILE A 148 15.31 -4.72 -18.85
N ARG A 149 15.61 -3.84 -19.82
CA ARG A 149 14.61 -3.36 -20.78
C ARG A 149 13.97 -4.51 -21.55
N ASN A 150 14.78 -5.44 -22.05
CA ASN A 150 14.33 -6.57 -22.88
C ASN A 150 13.63 -7.67 -22.07
N SER A 151 13.96 -7.82 -20.78
CA SER A 151 13.34 -8.79 -19.87
C SER A 151 12.06 -8.26 -19.22
N SER A 152 11.83 -6.95 -19.27
CA SER A 152 10.66 -6.31 -18.68
C SER A 152 9.41 -6.57 -19.52
N PRO A 153 8.23 -6.77 -18.91
CA PRO A 153 6.99 -6.90 -19.68
C PRO A 153 6.74 -5.65 -20.53
N ALA A 154 6.13 -5.85 -21.70
CA ALA A 154 5.99 -4.79 -22.70
C ALA A 154 5.20 -3.57 -22.20
N ASN A 155 4.28 -3.76 -21.24
CA ASN A 155 3.50 -2.68 -20.65
C ASN A 155 2.98 -3.03 -19.25
N MET A 156 2.48 -2.01 -18.55
CA MET A 156 1.97 -2.14 -17.19
C MET A 156 0.79 -3.11 -17.08
N TYR A 157 -0.04 -3.23 -18.12
CA TYR A 157 -1.16 -4.18 -18.12
C TYR A 157 -0.66 -5.63 -18.01
N ILE A 158 0.35 -6.00 -18.82
CA ILE A 158 0.95 -7.34 -18.77
C ILE A 158 1.65 -7.56 -17.42
N LEU A 159 2.43 -6.58 -16.94
CA LEU A 159 3.11 -6.67 -15.65
C LEU A 159 2.13 -6.91 -14.49
N CYS A 160 1.05 -6.12 -14.43
CA CYS A 160 0.04 -6.26 -13.39
C CYS A 160 -0.63 -7.63 -13.43
N LYS A 161 -1.00 -8.14 -14.63
CA LYS A 161 -1.55 -9.49 -14.77
C LYS A 161 -0.61 -10.58 -14.29
N MET A 162 0.67 -10.51 -14.66
CA MET A 162 1.68 -11.47 -14.20
C MET A 162 1.82 -11.44 -12.67
N LYS A 163 1.78 -10.24 -12.06
CA LYS A 163 1.82 -10.09 -10.60
C LYS A 163 0.60 -10.68 -9.91
N ILE A 164 -0.60 -10.49 -10.47
CA ILE A 164 -1.81 -11.11 -9.93
C ILE A 164 -1.64 -12.62 -9.88
N LEU A 165 -1.29 -13.26 -11.00
CA LEU A 165 -1.14 -14.72 -11.07
C LEU A 165 -0.11 -15.24 -10.08
N LYS A 166 1.05 -14.57 -9.98
CA LYS A 166 2.12 -14.97 -9.05
C LYS A 166 1.71 -14.85 -7.59
N VAL A 167 1.00 -13.78 -7.22
CA VAL A 167 0.62 -13.54 -5.83
C VAL A 167 -0.61 -14.35 -5.43
N GLU A 168 -1.53 -14.61 -6.35
CA GLU A 168 -2.66 -15.52 -6.17
C GLU A 168 -2.18 -16.92 -5.77
N ASP A 169 -1.20 -17.46 -6.50
CA ASP A 169 -0.59 -18.76 -6.17
C ASP A 169 0.07 -18.80 -4.78
N ILE A 170 0.78 -17.74 -4.40
CA ILE A 170 1.39 -17.63 -3.07
C ILE A 170 0.33 -17.54 -1.97
N VAL A 171 -0.73 -16.76 -2.18
CA VAL A 171 -1.80 -16.61 -1.18
C VAL A 171 -2.59 -17.92 -1.05
N ASN A 172 -2.83 -18.63 -2.14
CA ASN A 172 -3.53 -19.91 -2.12
C ASN A 172 -2.69 -21.01 -1.44
N SER A 173 -1.37 -21.00 -1.63
CA SER A 173 -0.48 -22.02 -1.05
C SER A 173 -0.05 -21.72 0.40
N ARG A 174 0.11 -20.45 0.80
CA ARG A 174 0.71 -20.06 2.08
C ARG A 174 -0.16 -19.13 2.94
N GLY A 175 -1.32 -18.73 2.44
CA GLY A 175 -2.18 -17.73 3.09
C GLY A 175 -1.64 -16.31 3.03
N ARG A 176 -2.36 -15.37 3.66
CA ARG A 176 -1.97 -13.96 3.76
C ARG A 176 -0.94 -13.78 4.88
N LEU A 177 0.11 -13.00 4.61
CA LEU A 177 1.18 -12.76 5.60
C LEU A 177 0.69 -11.95 6.82
N TYR A 178 -0.11 -10.91 6.57
CA TYR A 178 -0.80 -10.10 7.57
C TYR A 178 -1.97 -9.37 6.91
N THR A 179 -2.92 -8.94 7.73
CA THR A 179 -4.16 -8.28 7.29
C THR A 179 -4.47 -7.02 8.08
N ASP A 180 -4.02 -6.95 9.33
CA ASP A 180 -4.30 -5.90 10.30
C ASP A 180 -2.98 -5.35 10.91
N PHE A 181 -3.08 -4.31 11.74
CA PHE A 181 -1.91 -3.68 12.34
C PHE A 181 -1.18 -4.64 13.29
N GLU A 182 -1.93 -5.44 14.03
CA GLU A 182 -1.44 -6.36 15.06
C GLU A 182 -0.60 -7.50 14.45
N SER A 183 -1.02 -8.05 13.31
CA SER A 183 -0.29 -9.07 12.55
C SER A 183 0.86 -8.51 11.72
N ALA A 184 0.79 -7.22 11.33
CA ALA A 184 1.86 -6.52 10.62
C ALA A 184 3.01 -6.08 11.55
N LEU A 185 2.72 -5.82 12.82
CA LEU A 185 3.66 -5.23 13.79
C LEU A 185 5.01 -5.98 13.91
N PRO A 186 5.08 -7.33 13.96
CA PRO A 186 6.37 -8.02 14.03
C PRO A 186 7.27 -7.77 12.81
N TYR A 187 6.66 -7.60 11.63
CA TYR A 187 7.38 -7.29 10.40
C TYR A 187 7.87 -5.85 10.40
N TYR A 188 7.04 -4.90 10.87
CA TYR A 188 7.47 -3.52 11.01
C TYR A 188 8.65 -3.38 11.99
N LYS A 189 8.56 -3.98 13.19
CA LYS A 189 9.64 -3.91 14.19
C LYS A 189 10.96 -4.52 13.71
N SER A 190 10.90 -5.61 12.93
CA SER A 190 12.12 -6.30 12.49
C SER A 190 12.84 -5.59 11.35
N ARG A 191 12.12 -4.92 10.44
CA ARG A 191 12.73 -4.40 9.19
C ARG A 191 12.03 -3.20 8.56
N GLY A 192 11.04 -2.62 9.24
CA GLY A 192 10.27 -1.47 8.75
C GLY A 192 10.78 -0.12 9.24
N ILE A 193 11.72 -0.06 10.19
CA ILE A 193 12.30 1.20 10.64
C ILE A 193 13.38 1.63 9.64
N LEU A 194 13.23 2.80 9.05
CA LEU A 194 14.21 3.35 8.11
C LEU A 194 15.48 3.79 8.87
N ILE A 195 16.64 3.65 8.22
CA ILE A 195 17.94 4.07 8.75
C ILE A 195 18.31 5.42 8.15
N GLY A 196 18.70 6.37 8.99
CA GLY A 196 19.07 7.73 8.60
C GLY A 196 18.47 8.76 9.55
N ASP A 197 18.99 9.98 9.50
CA ASP A 197 18.56 11.14 10.30
C ASP A 197 18.11 12.32 9.44
N ASP A 198 17.96 12.11 8.13
CA ASP A 198 17.39 13.12 7.25
C ASP A 198 15.91 13.37 7.55
N LEU A 199 15.42 14.54 7.11
CA LEU A 199 14.07 14.98 7.40
C LEU A 199 12.99 14.03 6.84
N GLU A 200 13.19 13.50 5.63
CA GLU A 200 12.23 12.57 5.02
C GLU A 200 12.15 11.26 5.83
N THR A 201 13.31 10.71 6.18
CA THR A 201 13.41 9.50 7.01
C THR A 201 12.73 9.69 8.36
N THR A 202 12.99 10.82 9.02
CA THR A 202 12.39 11.16 10.32
C THR A 202 10.87 11.28 10.22
N GLU A 203 10.37 12.05 9.25
CA GLU A 203 8.92 12.25 9.05
C GLU A 203 8.20 10.94 8.74
N PHE A 204 8.78 10.08 7.90
CA PHE A 204 8.20 8.78 7.60
C PHE A 204 8.18 7.86 8.82
N ASN A 205 9.30 7.76 9.54
CA ASN A 205 9.41 6.94 10.75
C ASN A 205 8.44 7.42 11.84
N ASP A 206 8.26 8.72 12.03
CA ASP A 206 7.31 9.28 13.00
C ASP A 206 5.86 8.90 12.68
N ILE A 207 5.47 8.95 11.40
CA ILE A 207 4.15 8.50 10.96
C ILE A 207 4.00 7.01 11.25
N MET A 208 4.96 6.18 10.84
CA MET A 208 4.90 4.73 11.05
C MET A 208 4.87 4.38 12.55
N ASN A 209 5.68 5.04 13.37
CA ASN A 209 5.70 4.88 14.82
C ASN A 209 4.34 5.21 15.43
N PHE A 210 3.71 6.32 15.00
CA PHE A 210 2.37 6.70 15.44
C PHE A 210 1.34 5.63 15.07
N LEU A 211 1.35 5.14 13.83
CA LEU A 211 0.40 4.11 13.35
C LEU A 211 0.49 2.80 14.14
N TYR A 212 1.68 2.41 14.57
CA TYR A 212 1.92 1.20 15.36
C TYR A 212 1.92 1.42 16.88
N MET A 213 1.81 2.66 17.35
CA MET A 213 1.82 2.98 18.77
C MET A 213 0.67 2.29 19.51
N GLY A 214 0.96 1.68 20.65
CA GLY A 214 -0.03 0.99 21.48
C GLY A 214 -0.59 -0.31 20.92
N ARG A 215 -0.19 -0.72 19.70
CA ARG A 215 -0.60 -1.99 19.09
C ARG A 215 0.08 -3.15 19.81
N LYS A 216 -0.67 -4.26 19.97
CA LYS A 216 -0.15 -5.52 20.51
C LYS A 216 0.17 -6.47 19.38
N GLU A 217 1.30 -7.15 19.48
CA GLU A 217 1.64 -8.18 18.51
C GLU A 217 0.60 -9.30 18.59
N LYS A 218 0.04 -9.68 17.45
CA LYS A 218 -0.70 -10.93 17.38
C LYS A 218 0.33 -12.04 17.52
N ILE A 219 0.39 -12.64 18.72
CA ILE A 219 1.18 -13.85 18.94
C ILE A 219 0.63 -14.87 17.94
N ARG A 220 1.38 -15.15 16.88
CA ARG A 220 1.14 -16.35 16.10
C ARG A 220 1.36 -17.48 17.09
N GLU A 221 0.36 -18.32 17.34
CA GLU A 221 0.68 -19.69 17.71
C GLU A 221 1.61 -20.18 16.58
N ILE A 222 2.89 -20.26 16.89
CA ILE A 222 3.91 -20.71 15.94
C ILE A 222 3.58 -22.19 15.74
N SER A 223 2.76 -22.50 14.74
CA SER A 223 2.80 -23.81 14.13
C SER A 223 4.21 -23.97 13.56
N ASN A 224 4.88 -25.01 14.04
CA ASN A 224 6.24 -25.41 13.69
C ASN A 224 6.39 -25.72 12.20
N GLU A 225 6.37 -24.72 11.32
CA GLU A 225 6.79 -24.90 9.93
C GLU A 225 7.78 -23.82 9.54
N ASN A 226 9.05 -24.22 9.60
CA ASN A 226 10.17 -23.56 8.95
C ASN A 226 9.84 -23.33 7.47
N ASN A 227 9.46 -22.12 7.10
CA ASN A 227 9.50 -21.71 5.70
C ASN A 227 9.95 -20.25 5.61
N PRO A 228 11.13 -19.96 5.03
CA PRO A 228 11.58 -18.59 4.86
C PRO A 228 10.62 -17.90 3.89
N TYR A 229 9.85 -16.94 4.40
CA TYR A 229 9.03 -16.09 3.55
C TYR A 229 9.94 -15.25 2.66
N VAL A 230 9.92 -15.53 1.36
CA VAL A 230 10.54 -14.66 0.35
C VAL A 230 9.71 -13.39 0.30
N ILE A 231 10.27 -12.30 0.83
CA ILE A 231 9.79 -10.97 0.50
C ILE A 231 10.15 -10.75 -0.96
N LEU A 232 9.16 -10.78 -1.84
CA LEU A 232 9.39 -10.39 -3.22
C LEU A 232 9.43 -8.86 -3.30
N ASN A 233 10.57 -8.30 -2.91
CA ASN A 233 10.94 -6.91 -3.12
C ASN A 233 12.07 -6.86 -4.16
N CYS A 234 11.79 -7.45 -5.33
CA CYS A 234 12.62 -7.28 -6.51
C CYS A 234 11.69 -6.99 -7.66
N ILE A 235 11.62 -5.72 -8.05
CA ILE A 235 11.72 -5.34 -9.46
C ILE A 235 12.67 -4.15 -9.49
N LEU A 236 13.75 -4.32 -10.26
CA LEU A 236 14.74 -3.32 -10.63
C LEU A 236 14.07 -2.14 -11.36
#